data_AF-A0A968HZF7-F1
#
_entry.id   AF-A0A968HZF7-F1
#
_cell.length_a   1.000
_cell.length_b   1.000
_cell.length_c   1.000
_cell.angle_alpha   90.00
_cell.angle_beta   90.00
_cell.angle_gamma   90.00
#
_symmetry.space_group_name_H-M   'P 1'
#
loop_
_entity.id
_entity.type
_entity.pdbx_description
1 polymer ?
#
loop_
_entity_poly.entity_id
_entity_poly.type
_entity_poly.pdbx_seq_one_letter_code
_entity_poly.pdbx_strand_id
1 'polypeptide(L)'
;MNESIAQHYHDRTKYDPDTIAKKSKDLDWQAQPSPYKDYRVGTSYDLKSYLSPDQQPDQDGLLIHSWRRLSRFLLLSYGLTAKVSTWDGGYHYLRSSPSAGGLYPAEVYVVSGGTPILPAGLYNYQVRTHSLVHFWDSSEVWLQLQEACFSHPILHQTRLSLVVTAVFYRSAWRYEDRAYRRVLLDSGHLLGNLEVSGALVGLRPYLIGGFGDRRLNDLLFLQPKEEGALVVAPLLETQEEMPPNPTVAIASSVTHTIPHLPDGQLLGYLHQHSEIETPSPAAPAPQNQNQDKYNLPFGSRISTKTPPIFWGDDLSELESSILKRRSTRRFSAEPLDLAELKALLDFTYQPQHYAEQGFDGAPDFFDLSLIETFVAVSAVEGLEDGCYYVAPHTQELRQVRFKNFRAELHFLCLGQELGRDAGAVVFHTADLAVAIQHYGDRAYRYLHLDAGHLGQRLNLGAIALGLGASGIAGFFDQHVNEVLGIPVDEAVLYITTIGRPD
;
A
#
# COMPACT_ATOMS: atom_id res chain seq x y z
N MET A 1 6.48 -24.39 -18.81
CA MET A 1 6.33 -23.09 -19.49
C MET A 1 7.56 -22.26 -19.18
N ASN A 2 8.00 -21.39 -20.08
CA ASN A 2 9.08 -20.46 -19.75
C ASN A 2 8.60 -19.49 -18.66
N GLU A 3 9.49 -19.14 -17.75
CA GLU A 3 9.28 -18.12 -16.73
C GLU A 3 8.84 -16.78 -17.36
N SER A 4 7.92 -16.05 -16.74
CA SER A 4 7.58 -14.67 -17.17
C SER A 4 8.57 -13.65 -16.59
N ILE A 5 8.58 -12.42 -17.11
CA ILE A 5 9.44 -11.35 -16.56
C ILE A 5 9.10 -11.01 -15.11
N ALA A 6 7.84 -11.10 -14.68
CA ALA A 6 7.48 -10.88 -13.28
C ALA A 6 8.00 -11.99 -12.35
N GLN A 7 7.93 -13.27 -12.77
CA GLN A 7 8.55 -14.37 -12.02
C GLN A 7 10.08 -14.20 -11.97
N HIS A 8 10.70 -13.88 -13.11
CA HIS A 8 12.14 -13.66 -13.21
C HIS A 8 12.62 -12.50 -12.34
N TYR A 9 11.87 -11.39 -12.37
CA TYR A 9 12.10 -10.25 -11.50
C TYR A 9 11.99 -10.66 -10.03
N HIS A 10 10.96 -11.42 -9.67
CA HIS A 10 10.79 -11.91 -8.31
C HIS A 10 12.02 -12.70 -7.88
N ASP A 11 12.41 -13.72 -8.64
CA ASP A 11 13.55 -14.58 -8.31
C ASP A 11 14.88 -13.82 -8.20
N ARG A 12 15.17 -12.90 -9.13
CA ARG A 12 16.40 -12.09 -9.07
C ARG A 12 16.46 -11.11 -7.90
N THR A 13 15.30 -10.72 -7.37
CA THR A 13 15.21 -9.71 -6.29
C THR A 13 15.08 -10.31 -4.89
N LYS A 14 15.10 -11.63 -4.75
CA LYS A 14 15.16 -12.32 -3.45
C LYS A 14 16.43 -11.97 -2.67
N TYR A 15 16.38 -12.10 -1.36
CA TYR A 15 17.61 -12.23 -0.56
C TYR A 15 17.98 -13.69 -0.37
N ASP A 16 19.28 -13.95 -0.44
CA ASP A 16 19.87 -15.27 -0.26
C ASP A 16 20.99 -15.14 0.80
N PRO A 17 20.93 -15.94 1.89
CA PRO A 17 21.94 -15.93 2.95
C PRO A 17 23.38 -16.10 2.44
N ASP A 18 23.57 -16.90 1.38
CA ASP A 18 24.90 -17.22 0.84
C ASP A 18 25.50 -16.07 0.00
N THR A 19 24.66 -15.14 -0.46
CA THR A 19 25.08 -14.04 -1.35
C THR A 19 24.88 -12.64 -0.78
N ILE A 20 24.09 -12.47 0.29
CA ILE A 20 23.77 -11.15 0.87
C ILE A 20 25.02 -10.36 1.27
N ALA A 21 26.01 -11.02 1.90
CA ALA A 21 27.26 -10.38 2.31
C ALA A 21 28.10 -9.90 1.11
N LYS A 22 28.05 -10.63 -0.01
CA LYS A 22 28.80 -10.29 -1.24
C LYS A 22 28.14 -9.17 -2.04
N LYS A 23 26.84 -8.96 -1.87
CA LYS A 23 26.05 -7.92 -2.56
C LYS A 23 25.95 -6.62 -1.77
N SER A 24 26.51 -6.55 -0.56
CA SER A 24 26.56 -5.32 0.23
C SER A 24 27.47 -4.30 -0.45
N LYS A 25 26.89 -3.18 -0.91
CA LYS A 25 27.61 -2.05 -1.49
C LYS A 25 27.43 -0.83 -0.59
N ASP A 26 28.46 0.00 -0.51
CA ASP A 26 28.35 1.30 0.16
C ASP A 26 27.38 2.20 -0.62
N LEU A 27 26.54 2.92 0.11
CA LEU A 27 25.62 3.89 -0.49
C LEU A 27 26.36 5.15 -0.90
N ASP A 28 26.11 5.63 -2.11
CA ASP A 28 26.56 6.95 -2.54
C ASP A 28 25.67 8.03 -1.93
N TRP A 29 26.02 8.50 -0.73
CA TRP A 29 25.29 9.54 -0.02
C TRP A 29 25.25 10.90 -0.74
N GLN A 30 26.19 11.17 -1.66
CA GLN A 30 26.15 12.41 -2.46
C GLN A 30 25.04 12.36 -3.52
N ALA A 31 24.66 11.16 -3.94
CA ALA A 31 23.59 10.91 -4.89
C ALA A 31 22.23 10.62 -4.24
N GLN A 32 22.09 10.81 -2.91
CA GLN A 32 20.82 10.58 -2.22
C GLN A 32 19.74 11.54 -2.78
N PRO A 33 18.62 11.02 -3.31
CA PRO A 33 17.61 11.85 -3.94
C PRO A 33 16.76 12.60 -2.91
N SER A 34 16.35 13.81 -3.27
CA SER A 34 15.29 14.53 -2.54
C SER A 34 13.96 13.75 -2.68
N PRO A 35 13.24 13.50 -1.57
CA PRO A 35 11.92 12.88 -1.62
C PRO A 35 10.80 13.88 -1.97
N TYR A 36 11.14 15.01 -2.59
CA TYR A 36 10.22 16.09 -2.96
C TYR A 36 10.51 16.57 -4.38
N LYS A 37 9.45 16.87 -5.14
CA LYS A 37 9.56 17.54 -6.44
C LYS A 37 9.45 19.06 -6.28
N ASP A 38 10.27 19.78 -7.03
CA ASP A 38 10.23 21.24 -7.10
C ASP A 38 9.56 21.70 -8.40
N TYR A 39 8.66 22.69 -8.29
CA TYR A 39 7.99 23.30 -9.41
C TYR A 39 8.40 24.77 -9.50
N ARG A 40 8.97 25.17 -10.65
CA ARG A 40 9.40 26.57 -10.90
C ARG A 40 8.28 27.45 -11.45
N VAL A 41 7.20 26.82 -11.92
CA VAL A 41 6.03 27.46 -12.52
C VAL A 41 4.77 26.85 -11.92
N GLY A 42 3.72 27.66 -11.86
CA GLY A 42 2.41 27.26 -11.34
C GLY A 42 1.94 28.11 -10.16
N THR A 43 0.66 27.99 -9.85
CA THR A 43 0.01 28.69 -8.73
C THR A 43 -0.04 27.76 -7.52
N SER A 44 0.43 28.23 -6.36
CA SER A 44 0.37 27.45 -5.12
C SER A 44 -0.90 27.77 -4.33
N TYR A 45 -1.68 26.74 -4.02
CA TYR A 45 -2.84 26.79 -3.13
C TYR A 45 -2.42 26.28 -1.75
N ASP A 46 -2.39 27.15 -0.76
CA ASP A 46 -2.04 26.78 0.61
C ASP A 46 -3.18 25.98 1.26
N LEU A 47 -2.90 24.76 1.71
CA LEU A 47 -3.90 23.93 2.39
C LEU A 47 -3.87 24.09 3.92
N LYS A 48 -2.81 24.69 4.48
CA LYS A 48 -2.61 24.81 5.94
C LYS A 48 -3.68 25.65 6.62
N SER A 49 -4.15 26.71 5.97
CA SER A 49 -5.21 27.59 6.50
C SER A 49 -6.52 26.84 6.75
N TYR A 50 -6.72 25.69 6.12
CA TYR A 50 -7.93 24.88 6.26
C TYR A 50 -7.78 23.72 7.27
N LEU A 51 -6.64 23.60 7.96
CA LEU A 51 -6.47 22.61 9.03
C LEU A 51 -6.97 23.11 10.40
N SER A 52 -7.14 24.42 10.59
CA SER A 52 -7.60 24.98 11.86
C SER A 52 -9.13 25.16 11.90
N PRO A 53 -9.79 24.79 13.02
CA PRO A 53 -11.23 25.00 13.19
C PRO A 53 -11.62 26.48 13.38
N ASP A 54 -10.67 27.35 13.72
CA ASP A 54 -10.92 28.70 14.25
C ASP A 54 -11.26 29.80 13.23
N GLN A 55 -11.51 29.48 11.96
CA GLN A 55 -12.09 30.47 11.05
C GLN A 55 -13.61 30.39 11.10
N GLN A 56 -14.24 31.45 11.62
CA GLN A 56 -15.69 31.64 11.60
C GLN A 56 -16.23 31.33 10.21
N PRO A 57 -17.36 30.62 10.08
CA PRO A 57 -17.97 30.38 8.79
C PRO A 57 -18.37 31.73 8.18
N ASP A 58 -17.60 32.16 7.19
CA ASP A 58 -17.94 33.30 6.36
C ASP A 58 -19.16 32.95 5.48
N GLN A 59 -19.69 33.92 4.74
CA GLN A 59 -20.80 33.70 3.79
C GLN A 59 -20.50 32.61 2.73
N ASP A 60 -19.22 32.25 2.55
CA ASP A 60 -18.70 31.18 1.67
C ASP A 60 -18.52 29.81 2.37
N GLY A 61 -19.31 29.50 3.41
CA GLY A 61 -19.14 28.30 4.25
C GLY A 61 -19.01 26.95 3.51
N LEU A 62 -19.67 26.78 2.36
CA LEU A 62 -19.59 25.55 1.55
C LEU A 62 -18.24 25.38 0.86
N LEU A 63 -17.64 26.47 0.36
CA LEU A 63 -16.32 26.43 -0.29
C LEU A 63 -15.23 26.16 0.75
N ILE A 64 -15.31 26.82 1.91
CA ILE A 64 -14.39 26.59 3.03
C ILE A 64 -14.47 25.14 3.49
N HIS A 65 -15.67 24.58 3.63
CA HIS A 65 -15.85 23.17 3.99
C HIS A 65 -15.20 22.22 2.98
N SER A 66 -15.35 22.47 1.68
CA SER A 66 -14.73 21.67 0.63
C SER A 66 -13.20 21.72 0.69
N TRP A 67 -12.61 22.89 0.94
CA TRP A 67 -11.18 23.04 1.16
C TRP A 67 -10.69 22.32 2.43
N ARG A 68 -11.44 22.40 3.54
CA ARG A 68 -11.14 21.68 4.79
C ARG A 68 -11.10 20.17 4.57
N ARG A 69 -12.09 19.62 3.85
CA ARG A 69 -12.13 18.19 3.49
C ARG A 69 -10.91 17.78 2.68
N LEU A 70 -10.61 18.49 1.60
CA LEU A 70 -9.46 18.17 0.74
C LEU A 70 -8.11 18.32 1.46
N SER A 71 -7.96 19.38 2.25
CA SER A 71 -6.78 19.64 3.08
C SER A 71 -6.53 18.50 4.07
N ARG A 72 -7.55 18.16 4.88
CA ARG A 72 -7.47 17.06 5.86
C ARG A 72 -7.22 15.72 5.16
N PHE A 73 -7.91 15.44 4.06
CA PHE A 73 -7.72 14.22 3.26
C PHE A 73 -6.26 14.04 2.82
N LEU A 74 -5.64 15.07 2.22
CA LEU A 74 -4.25 14.99 1.75
C LEU A 74 -3.23 14.93 2.90
N LEU A 75 -3.49 15.60 4.03
CA LEU A 75 -2.65 15.51 5.22
C LEU A 75 -2.63 14.08 5.78
N LEU A 76 -3.82 13.50 5.99
CA LEU A 76 -3.96 12.15 6.55
C LEU A 76 -3.47 11.08 5.56
N SER A 77 -3.65 11.32 4.26
CA SER A 77 -3.16 10.45 3.20
C SER A 77 -1.63 10.36 3.15
N TYR A 78 -0.95 11.51 3.05
CA TYR A 78 0.49 11.52 2.75
C TYR A 78 1.30 12.68 3.38
N GLY A 79 0.71 13.47 4.27
CA GLY A 79 1.35 14.64 4.87
C GLY A 79 2.46 14.32 5.88
N LEU A 80 3.28 15.32 6.21
CA LEU A 80 4.30 15.22 7.24
C LEU A 80 3.66 15.15 8.63
N THR A 81 4.10 14.20 9.45
CA THR A 81 3.50 13.92 10.76
C THR A 81 4.54 13.73 11.88
N ALA A 82 5.83 13.61 11.54
CA ALA A 82 6.92 13.70 12.51
C ALA A 82 8.22 14.17 11.85
N LYS A 83 9.22 14.53 12.67
CA LYS A 83 10.59 14.80 12.22
C LYS A 83 11.58 14.07 13.15
N VAL A 84 12.66 13.58 12.58
CA VAL A 84 13.73 12.87 13.28
C VAL A 84 15.05 13.57 12.97
N SER A 85 15.86 13.87 13.98
CA SER A 85 17.17 14.47 13.77
C SER A 85 18.10 13.51 13.03
N THR A 86 18.84 14.02 12.05
CA THR A 86 19.87 13.27 11.33
C THR A 86 21.26 13.58 11.91
N TRP A 87 22.23 12.71 11.62
CA TRP A 87 23.59 12.79 12.18
C TRP A 87 24.38 14.02 11.71
N ASP A 88 23.99 14.61 10.58
CA ASP A 88 24.55 15.83 9.99
C ASP A 88 23.91 17.12 10.55
N GLY A 89 23.04 17.02 11.55
CA GLY A 89 22.35 18.16 12.16
C GLY A 89 21.07 18.60 11.43
N GLY A 90 20.68 17.89 10.37
CA GLY A 90 19.42 18.10 9.66
C GLY A 90 18.21 17.40 10.29
N TYR A 91 17.11 17.38 9.54
CA TYR A 91 15.90 16.63 9.89
C TYR A 91 15.45 15.74 8.75
N HIS A 92 15.11 14.50 9.08
CA HIS A 92 14.35 13.60 8.23
C HIS A 92 12.86 13.69 8.62
N TYR A 93 11.99 14.00 7.66
CA TYR A 93 10.56 14.16 7.92
C TYR A 93 9.81 12.87 7.60
N LEU A 94 9.02 12.40 8.56
CA LEU A 94 8.19 11.22 8.41
C LEU A 94 6.77 11.57 7.97
N ARG A 95 6.17 10.71 7.14
CA ARG A 95 4.81 10.88 6.61
C ARG A 95 3.78 10.04 7.36
N SER A 96 2.50 10.35 7.12
CA SER A 96 1.37 9.54 7.58
C SER A 96 1.42 8.13 7.01
N SER A 97 1.89 7.96 5.77
CA SER A 97 2.22 6.66 5.17
C SER A 97 3.68 6.25 5.51
N PRO A 98 3.94 4.99 5.92
CA PRO A 98 5.29 4.47 6.05
C PRO A 98 5.99 4.34 4.68
N SER A 99 7.31 4.21 4.70
CA SER A 99 8.10 3.95 3.50
C SER A 99 9.35 3.18 3.83
N ALA A 100 9.69 2.18 3.02
CA ALA A 100 10.91 1.38 3.19
C ALA A 100 12.16 2.28 3.21
N GLY A 101 12.83 2.34 4.35
CA GLY A 101 14.00 3.20 4.56
C GLY A 101 13.71 4.70 4.58
N GLY A 102 12.43 5.11 4.65
CA GLY A 102 12.02 6.53 4.64
C GLY A 102 12.30 7.23 3.30
N LEU A 103 12.25 6.51 2.18
CA LEU A 103 12.68 7.02 0.88
C LEU A 103 11.56 7.72 0.09
N TYR A 104 10.30 7.46 0.45
CA TYR A 104 9.10 8.10 -0.10
C TYR A 104 9.08 8.16 -1.64
N PRO A 105 9.06 6.99 -2.31
CA PRO A 105 9.03 6.94 -3.77
C PRO A 105 7.76 7.53 -4.36
N ALA A 106 6.64 7.44 -3.64
CA ALA A 106 5.35 7.90 -4.16
C ALA A 106 5.26 9.43 -4.28
N GLU A 107 4.58 9.89 -5.31
CA GLU A 107 4.09 11.26 -5.47
C GLU A 107 2.56 11.24 -5.62
N VAL A 108 1.91 12.30 -5.17
CA VAL A 108 0.45 12.46 -5.25
C VAL A 108 0.14 13.64 -6.14
N TYR A 109 -0.51 13.36 -7.26
CA TYR A 109 -1.06 14.36 -8.16
C TYR A 109 -2.56 14.46 -7.95
N VAL A 110 -3.11 15.64 -8.19
CA VAL A 110 -4.56 15.87 -8.29
C VAL A 110 -4.85 16.30 -9.72
N VAL A 111 -5.73 15.56 -10.40
CA VAL A 111 -6.31 15.95 -11.68
C VAL A 111 -7.70 16.51 -11.40
N SER A 112 -7.93 17.76 -11.79
CA SER A 112 -9.23 18.43 -11.63
C SER A 112 -9.89 18.59 -12.99
N GLY A 113 -11.15 18.17 -13.11
CA GLY A 113 -12.02 18.51 -14.23
C GLY A 113 -12.70 19.87 -14.10
N GLY A 114 -12.29 20.67 -13.10
CA GLY A 114 -12.91 21.93 -12.73
C GLY A 114 -13.97 21.72 -11.63
N THR A 115 -13.67 22.22 -10.44
CA THR A 115 -14.57 22.24 -9.29
C THR A 115 -14.67 23.68 -8.75
N PRO A 116 -15.64 24.00 -7.88
CA PRO A 116 -15.74 25.33 -7.28
C PRO A 116 -14.49 25.77 -6.51
N ILE A 117 -13.69 24.83 -6.00
CA ILE A 117 -12.46 25.12 -5.25
C ILE A 117 -11.18 24.95 -6.09
N LEU A 118 -11.19 24.12 -7.12
CA LEU A 118 -10.01 23.83 -7.95
C LEU A 118 -10.32 23.98 -9.43
N PRO A 119 -9.74 24.98 -10.13
CA PRO A 119 -9.79 25.07 -11.58
C PRO A 119 -9.39 23.76 -12.28
N ALA A 120 -9.81 23.57 -13.53
CA ALA A 120 -9.40 22.40 -14.30
C ALA A 120 -7.88 22.41 -14.52
N GLY A 121 -7.25 21.24 -14.44
CA GLY A 121 -5.81 21.13 -14.63
C GLY A 121 -5.14 20.10 -13.73
N LEU A 122 -3.81 20.19 -13.68
CA LEU A 122 -2.94 19.26 -12.97
C LEU A 122 -2.28 19.95 -11.79
N TYR A 123 -2.31 19.28 -10.66
CA TYR A 123 -1.73 19.73 -9.41
C TYR A 123 -0.80 18.66 -8.85
N ASN A 124 0.28 19.06 -8.21
CA ASN A 124 1.10 18.17 -7.40
C ASN A 124 0.95 18.57 -5.92
N TYR A 125 0.79 17.56 -5.05
CA TYR A 125 0.71 17.77 -3.62
C TYR A 125 2.11 17.93 -3.02
N GLN A 126 2.40 19.16 -2.58
CA GLN A 126 3.65 19.54 -1.98
C GLN A 126 3.65 19.23 -0.48
N VAL A 127 4.16 18.05 -0.15
CA VAL A 127 4.15 17.51 1.23
C VAL A 127 4.87 18.43 2.23
N ARG A 128 5.98 19.09 1.84
CA ARG A 128 6.75 19.99 2.72
C ARG A 128 5.97 21.19 3.22
N THR A 129 5.15 21.76 2.35
CA THR A 129 4.44 23.02 2.60
C THR A 129 2.96 22.80 2.85
N HIS A 130 2.48 21.56 2.71
CA HIS A 130 1.07 21.19 2.70
C HIS A 130 0.28 22.14 1.79
N SER A 131 0.57 22.05 0.49
CA SER A 131 -0.03 22.89 -0.55
C SER A 131 -0.23 22.08 -1.84
N LEU A 132 -1.05 22.59 -2.75
CA LEU A 132 -1.15 22.09 -4.13
C LEU A 132 -0.50 23.09 -5.07
N VAL A 133 0.43 22.64 -5.91
CA VAL A 133 0.96 23.47 -7.00
C VAL A 133 0.22 23.13 -8.28
N HIS A 134 -0.59 24.06 -8.76
CA HIS A 134 -1.26 24.01 -10.07
C HIS A 134 -0.26 24.32 -11.16
N PHE A 135 0.35 23.29 -11.74
CA PHE A 135 1.45 23.44 -12.69
C PHE A 135 1.00 23.40 -14.16
N TRP A 136 -0.25 23.02 -14.41
CA TRP A 136 -0.84 22.97 -15.75
C TRP A 136 -2.33 23.32 -15.70
N ASP A 137 -2.72 24.38 -16.41
CA ASP A 137 -4.10 24.83 -16.55
C ASP A 137 -4.65 24.39 -17.92
N SER A 138 -5.64 23.49 -17.90
CA SER A 138 -6.30 23.03 -19.11
C SER A 138 -7.60 22.29 -18.77
N SER A 139 -8.69 22.61 -19.49
CA SER A 139 -9.97 21.91 -19.41
C SER A 139 -9.93 20.48 -19.95
N GLU A 140 -8.96 20.17 -20.80
CA GLU A 140 -8.89 18.89 -21.53
C GLU A 140 -8.32 17.74 -20.70
N VAL A 141 -7.69 18.04 -19.55
CA VAL A 141 -7.01 17.02 -18.73
C VAL A 141 -7.95 15.94 -18.22
N TRP A 142 -9.23 16.28 -17.99
CA TRP A 142 -10.22 15.31 -17.51
C TRP A 142 -10.62 14.34 -18.61
N LEU A 143 -10.79 14.83 -19.84
CA LEU A 143 -11.05 13.99 -21.00
C LEU A 143 -9.85 13.08 -21.29
N GLN A 144 -8.64 13.62 -21.22
CA GLN A 144 -7.40 12.83 -21.37
C GLN A 144 -7.26 11.76 -20.29
N LEU A 145 -7.64 12.06 -19.04
CA LEU A 145 -7.68 11.08 -17.96
C LEU A 145 -8.72 9.98 -18.24
N GLN A 146 -9.91 10.34 -18.71
CA GLN A 146 -10.93 9.38 -19.14
C GLN A 146 -10.39 8.47 -20.23
N GLU A 147 -9.75 9.01 -21.27
CA GLU A 147 -9.17 8.24 -22.37
C GLU A 147 -8.00 7.33 -21.92
N ALA A 148 -7.17 7.80 -20.98
CA ALA A 148 -6.09 7.01 -20.39
C ALA A 148 -6.65 5.86 -19.55
N CYS A 149 -7.78 6.05 -18.88
CA CYS A 149 -8.48 5.02 -18.09
C CYS A 149 -9.55 4.27 -18.91
N PHE A 150 -9.44 4.24 -20.24
CA PHE A 150 -10.37 3.50 -21.13
C PHE A 150 -11.85 3.84 -20.92
N SER A 151 -12.15 5.11 -20.66
CA SER A 151 -13.49 5.64 -20.36
C SER A 151 -14.14 4.97 -19.16
N HIS A 152 -13.36 4.71 -18.10
CA HIS A 152 -13.86 4.08 -16.89
C HIS A 152 -15.11 4.81 -16.31
N PRO A 153 -16.23 4.11 -16.01
CA PRO A 153 -17.51 4.72 -15.64
C PRO A 153 -17.45 5.78 -14.53
N ILE A 154 -16.63 5.54 -13.49
CA ILE A 154 -16.50 6.44 -12.34
C ILE A 154 -16.02 7.85 -12.72
N LEU A 155 -15.26 8.00 -13.80
CA LEU A 155 -14.73 9.29 -14.26
C LEU A 155 -15.79 10.15 -14.93
N HIS A 156 -16.97 9.60 -15.23
CA HIS A 156 -18.12 10.37 -15.69
C HIS A 156 -18.89 11.00 -14.53
N GLN A 157 -18.87 10.36 -13.36
CA GLN A 157 -19.55 10.80 -12.14
C GLN A 157 -18.70 11.75 -11.29
N THR A 158 -17.37 11.62 -11.36
CA THR A 158 -16.44 12.43 -10.57
C THR A 158 -15.89 13.63 -11.37
N ARG A 159 -15.27 14.58 -10.66
CA ARG A 159 -14.53 15.73 -11.23
C ARG A 159 -13.17 16.00 -10.57
N LEU A 160 -12.80 15.17 -9.60
CA LEU A 160 -11.52 15.23 -8.93
C LEU A 160 -10.95 13.81 -8.83
N SER A 161 -9.68 13.64 -9.17
CA SER A 161 -9.00 12.35 -9.10
C SER A 161 -7.59 12.52 -8.60
N LEU A 162 -7.13 11.60 -7.77
CA LEU A 162 -5.71 11.48 -7.45
C LEU A 162 -5.02 10.58 -8.47
N VAL A 163 -3.75 10.86 -8.76
CA VAL A 163 -2.87 9.90 -9.43
C VAL A 163 -1.66 9.69 -8.54
N VAL A 164 -1.46 8.44 -8.11
CA VAL A 164 -0.28 8.01 -7.38
C VAL A 164 0.75 7.53 -8.40
N THR A 165 1.92 8.17 -8.40
CA THR A 165 3.07 7.80 -9.23
C THR A 165 4.22 7.35 -8.33
N ALA A 166 5.30 6.86 -8.91
CA ALA A 166 6.53 6.60 -8.17
C ALA A 166 7.76 7.13 -8.91
N VAL A 167 8.58 7.91 -8.20
CA VAL A 167 9.93 8.29 -8.63
C VAL A 167 10.89 7.15 -8.26
N PHE A 168 11.22 6.30 -9.22
CA PHE A 168 11.89 5.01 -8.97
C PHE A 168 13.25 5.18 -8.28
N TYR A 169 14.02 6.18 -8.69
CA TYR A 169 15.37 6.40 -8.17
C TYR A 169 15.39 6.69 -6.67
N ARG A 170 14.29 7.22 -6.09
CA ARG A 170 14.18 7.43 -4.63
C ARG A 170 14.43 6.15 -3.84
N SER A 171 13.87 5.05 -4.30
CA SER A 171 14.08 3.73 -3.69
C SER A 171 15.26 2.97 -4.31
N ALA A 172 15.48 3.09 -5.61
CA ALA A 172 16.56 2.37 -6.31
C ALA A 172 17.96 2.82 -5.86
N TRP A 173 18.10 4.07 -5.39
CA TRP A 173 19.33 4.55 -4.75
C TRP A 173 19.82 3.63 -3.62
N ARG A 174 18.90 3.05 -2.83
CA ARG A 174 19.23 2.14 -1.73
C ARG A 174 19.08 0.67 -2.07
N TYR A 175 18.04 0.33 -2.82
CA TYR A 175 17.61 -1.06 -3.00
C TYR A 175 17.88 -1.62 -4.41
N GLU A 176 18.50 -0.83 -5.30
CA GLU A 176 18.76 -1.20 -6.69
C GLU A 176 17.49 -1.78 -7.34
N ASP A 177 17.58 -2.91 -8.05
CA ASP A 177 16.42 -3.53 -8.68
C ASP A 177 15.33 -3.95 -7.67
N ARG A 178 15.68 -4.30 -6.42
CA ARG A 178 14.68 -4.67 -5.39
C ARG A 178 13.72 -3.54 -5.04
N ALA A 179 14.06 -2.31 -5.41
CA ALA A 179 13.26 -1.13 -5.15
C ALA A 179 11.83 -1.24 -5.67
N TYR A 180 11.56 -1.97 -6.76
CA TYR A 180 10.19 -2.03 -7.31
C TYR A 180 9.20 -2.63 -6.30
N ARG A 181 9.62 -3.68 -5.58
CA ARG A 181 8.81 -4.28 -4.50
C ARG A 181 8.48 -3.24 -3.43
N ARG A 182 9.47 -2.45 -3.04
CA ARG A 182 9.36 -1.42 -1.98
C ARG A 182 8.47 -0.28 -2.42
N VAL A 183 8.66 0.19 -3.64
CA VAL A 183 7.87 1.24 -4.27
C VAL A 183 6.39 0.86 -4.27
N LEU A 184 6.07 -0.36 -4.71
CA LEU A 184 4.69 -0.83 -4.76
C LEU A 184 4.08 -1.01 -3.36
N LEU A 185 4.84 -1.56 -2.39
CA LEU A 185 4.38 -1.68 -1.00
C LEU A 185 4.14 -0.31 -0.36
N ASP A 186 5.06 0.64 -0.53
CA ASP A 186 4.94 2.01 -0.01
C ASP A 186 3.72 2.73 -0.61
N SER A 187 3.49 2.57 -1.91
CA SER A 187 2.30 3.08 -2.59
C SER A 187 1.04 2.42 -2.08
N GLY A 188 1.05 1.10 -1.83
CA GLY A 188 -0.06 0.36 -1.22
C GLY A 188 -0.43 0.90 0.16
N HIS A 189 0.57 1.18 0.99
CA HIS A 189 0.35 1.81 2.29
C HIS A 189 -0.31 3.19 2.18
N LEU A 190 0.06 3.97 1.17
CA LEU A 190 -0.62 5.22 0.85
C LEU A 190 -2.08 4.98 0.42
N LEU A 191 -2.37 3.97 -0.42
CA LEU A 191 -3.76 3.64 -0.79
C LEU A 191 -4.63 3.31 0.42
N GLY A 192 -4.09 2.56 1.39
CA GLY A 192 -4.77 2.30 2.65
C GLY A 192 -5.11 3.57 3.43
N ASN A 193 -4.22 4.57 3.41
CA ASN A 193 -4.55 5.88 3.97
C ASN A 193 -5.58 6.65 3.15
N LEU A 194 -5.55 6.59 1.81
CA LEU A 194 -6.59 7.22 0.97
C LEU A 194 -7.97 6.68 1.35
N GLU A 195 -8.10 5.37 1.51
CA GLU A 195 -9.35 4.72 1.87
C GLU A 195 -9.86 5.18 3.25
N VAL A 196 -9.08 4.97 4.32
CA VAL A 196 -9.55 5.28 5.67
C VAL A 196 -9.68 6.79 5.93
N SER A 197 -8.83 7.62 5.32
CA SER A 197 -8.97 9.08 5.44
C SER A 197 -10.13 9.62 4.61
N GLY A 198 -10.54 8.90 3.55
CA GLY A 198 -11.74 9.20 2.79
C GLY A 198 -12.99 9.13 3.66
N ALA A 199 -13.11 8.06 4.46
CA ALA A 199 -14.20 7.90 5.43
C ALA A 199 -14.34 9.11 6.38
N LEU A 200 -13.22 9.65 6.88
CA LEU A 200 -13.18 10.83 7.76
C LEU A 200 -13.70 12.12 7.14
N VAL A 201 -13.68 12.23 5.80
CA VAL A 201 -14.06 13.44 5.08
C VAL A 201 -15.24 13.21 4.14
N GLY A 202 -15.90 12.06 4.20
CA GLY A 202 -17.01 11.71 3.31
C GLY A 202 -16.62 11.59 1.83
N LEU A 203 -15.38 11.17 1.54
CA LEU A 203 -14.92 10.86 0.19
C LEU A 203 -14.62 9.37 0.06
N ARG A 204 -14.99 8.76 -1.06
CA ARG A 204 -14.61 7.39 -1.41
C ARG A 204 -13.65 7.43 -2.58
N PRO A 205 -12.35 7.08 -2.40
CA PRO A 205 -11.46 6.86 -3.53
C PRO A 205 -11.88 5.60 -4.28
N TYR A 206 -12.03 5.70 -5.60
CA TYR A 206 -12.25 4.55 -6.46
C TYR A 206 -10.94 4.12 -7.12
N LEU A 207 -10.44 2.91 -6.88
CA LEU A 207 -9.14 2.53 -7.45
C LEU A 207 -9.24 2.13 -8.93
N ILE A 208 -8.31 2.62 -9.76
CA ILE A 208 -8.13 2.20 -11.15
C ILE A 208 -6.64 1.87 -11.33
N GLY A 209 -6.34 0.58 -11.40
CA GLY A 209 -5.01 0.04 -11.71
C GLY A 209 -4.84 -0.33 -13.19
N GLY A 210 -5.95 -0.38 -13.94
CA GLY A 210 -6.00 -0.64 -15.37
C GLY A 210 -6.13 0.64 -16.20
N PHE A 211 -5.01 1.17 -16.66
CA PHE A 211 -4.95 2.39 -17.47
C PHE A 211 -3.81 2.29 -18.49
N GLY A 212 -3.89 3.09 -19.56
CA GLY A 212 -2.84 3.21 -20.54
C GLY A 212 -1.63 3.96 -19.97
N ASP A 213 -0.60 3.24 -19.49
CA ASP A 213 0.54 3.83 -18.76
C ASP A 213 1.17 5.00 -19.53
N ARG A 214 1.46 4.82 -20.83
CA ARG A 214 2.02 5.87 -21.67
C ARG A 214 1.14 7.11 -21.75
N ARG A 215 -0.18 6.94 -21.94
CA ARG A 215 -1.13 8.07 -22.03
C ARG A 215 -1.20 8.84 -20.70
N LEU A 216 -1.20 8.11 -19.58
CA LEU A 216 -1.26 8.72 -18.26
C LEU A 216 0.04 9.43 -17.89
N ASN A 217 1.19 8.84 -18.23
CA ASN A 217 2.50 9.46 -18.05
C ASN A 217 2.64 10.72 -18.92
N ASP A 218 2.18 10.67 -20.17
CA ASP A 218 2.16 11.82 -21.09
C ASP A 218 1.24 12.94 -20.57
N LEU A 219 0.03 12.60 -20.07
CA LEU A 219 -0.89 13.54 -19.43
C LEU A 219 -0.22 14.29 -18.26
N LEU A 220 0.53 13.57 -17.42
CA LEU A 220 1.19 14.15 -16.24
C LEU A 220 2.58 14.76 -16.54
N PHE A 221 3.00 14.80 -17.80
CA PHE A 221 4.33 15.26 -18.23
C PHE A 221 5.48 14.53 -17.53
N LEU A 222 5.32 13.23 -17.27
CA LEU A 222 6.33 12.40 -16.60
C LEU A 222 7.40 11.93 -17.58
N GLN A 223 8.61 11.71 -17.07
CA GLN A 223 9.64 10.97 -17.80
C GLN A 223 9.55 9.49 -17.41
N PRO A 224 9.06 8.58 -18.27
CA PRO A 224 8.68 7.21 -17.85
C PRO A 224 9.82 6.35 -17.29
N LYS A 225 11.08 6.73 -17.55
CA LYS A 225 12.27 6.06 -16.99
C LYS A 225 12.58 6.49 -15.55
N GLU A 226 12.10 7.67 -15.15
CA GLU A 226 12.37 8.26 -13.83
C GLU A 226 11.15 8.15 -12.90
N GLU A 227 9.97 8.42 -13.45
CA GLU A 227 8.71 8.45 -12.72
C GLU A 227 7.58 7.85 -13.57
N GLY A 228 6.78 6.96 -12.97
CA GLY A 228 5.66 6.32 -13.66
C GLY A 228 4.41 6.25 -12.79
N ALA A 229 3.23 6.40 -13.41
CA ALA A 229 1.94 6.25 -12.75
C ALA A 229 1.70 4.79 -12.30
N LEU A 230 1.12 4.65 -11.11
CA LEU A 230 0.82 3.35 -10.50
C LEU A 230 -0.69 3.14 -10.33
N VAL A 231 -1.41 4.16 -9.88
CA VAL A 231 -2.85 4.08 -9.56
C VAL A 231 -3.52 5.42 -9.85
N VAL A 232 -4.70 5.37 -10.47
CA VAL A 232 -5.63 6.50 -10.56
C VAL A 232 -6.73 6.26 -9.52
N ALA A 233 -7.09 7.29 -8.75
CA ALA A 233 -8.08 7.21 -7.68
C ALA A 233 -9.09 8.37 -7.78
N PRO A 234 -10.13 8.28 -8.63
CA PRO A 234 -11.21 9.26 -8.66
C PRO A 234 -11.93 9.34 -7.32
N LEU A 235 -12.26 10.56 -6.89
CA LEU A 235 -12.86 10.81 -5.57
C LEU A 235 -14.36 11.00 -5.73
N LEU A 236 -15.13 10.02 -5.25
CA LEU A 236 -16.59 10.04 -5.20
C LEU A 236 -17.07 10.58 -3.85
N GLU A 237 -18.19 11.28 -3.82
CA GLU A 237 -18.86 11.63 -2.57
C GLU A 237 -19.50 10.37 -1.97
N THR A 238 -19.36 10.10 -0.67
CA THR A 238 -19.86 8.85 -0.06
C THR A 238 -21.39 8.68 -0.13
N GLN A 239 -22.12 9.76 -0.41
CA GLN A 239 -23.57 9.75 -0.59
C GLN A 239 -24.00 9.35 -2.01
N GLU A 240 -23.08 9.35 -2.98
CA GLU A 240 -23.37 9.01 -4.36
C GLU A 240 -23.33 7.49 -4.57
N GLU A 241 -24.23 6.98 -5.41
CA GLU A 241 -24.28 5.57 -5.74
C GLU A 241 -23.10 5.17 -6.64
N MET A 242 -22.47 4.06 -6.26
CA MET A 242 -21.42 3.44 -7.04
C MET A 242 -21.94 2.98 -8.42
N PRO A 243 -21.17 3.17 -9.51
CA PRO A 243 -21.51 2.55 -10.78
C PRO A 243 -21.48 1.01 -10.63
N PRO A 244 -22.33 0.26 -11.34
CA PRO A 244 -22.39 -1.19 -11.23
C PRO A 244 -21.15 -1.86 -11.85
N ASN A 245 -20.58 -2.85 -11.14
CA ASN A 245 -19.42 -3.67 -11.56
C ASN A 245 -18.23 -2.89 -12.15
N PRO A 246 -17.74 -1.83 -11.49
CA PRO A 246 -16.61 -1.09 -12.02
C PRO A 246 -15.33 -1.92 -11.83
N THR A 247 -14.50 -1.97 -12.87
CA THR A 247 -13.32 -2.84 -12.91
C THR A 247 -12.10 -2.08 -12.39
N VAL A 248 -11.54 -2.55 -11.27
CA VAL A 248 -10.37 -1.92 -10.63
C VAL A 248 -9.05 -2.34 -11.31
N ALA A 249 -8.95 -3.58 -11.79
CA ALA A 249 -7.73 -4.16 -12.37
C ALA A 249 -7.98 -4.77 -13.77
N ILE A 250 -7.03 -4.63 -14.68
CA ILE A 250 -7.07 -5.26 -16.02
C ILE A 250 -5.71 -5.89 -16.34
N ALA A 251 -5.68 -6.83 -17.27
CA ALA A 251 -4.45 -7.58 -17.57
C ALA A 251 -3.47 -6.81 -18.48
N SER A 252 -2.17 -7.00 -18.24
CA SER A 252 -1.12 -6.71 -19.22
C SER A 252 -0.78 -7.95 -20.05
N SER A 253 0.11 -7.80 -21.02
CA SER A 253 0.76 -8.95 -21.67
C SER A 253 1.65 -9.74 -20.69
N VAL A 254 1.98 -10.96 -21.09
CA VAL A 254 3.00 -11.81 -20.44
C VAL A 254 4.25 -11.87 -21.32
N THR A 255 5.39 -11.48 -20.78
CA THR A 255 6.68 -11.47 -21.47
C THR A 255 7.53 -12.65 -21.03
N HIS A 256 7.80 -13.59 -21.94
CA HIS A 256 8.66 -14.75 -21.68
C HIS A 256 10.08 -14.63 -22.28
N THR A 257 10.26 -13.72 -23.25
CA THR A 257 11.56 -13.50 -23.89
C THR A 257 12.32 -12.43 -23.11
N ILE A 258 13.17 -12.85 -22.18
CA ILE A 258 13.90 -11.97 -21.28
C ILE A 258 15.36 -11.88 -21.77
N PRO A 259 15.84 -10.70 -22.19
CA PRO A 259 17.24 -10.52 -22.55
C PRO A 259 18.13 -10.58 -21.30
N HIS A 260 19.44 -10.74 -21.49
CA HIS A 260 20.37 -10.60 -20.37
C HIS A 260 20.41 -9.14 -19.90
N LEU A 261 19.84 -8.86 -18.74
CA LEU A 261 19.78 -7.53 -18.13
C LEU A 261 20.83 -7.38 -17.03
N PRO A 262 21.76 -6.41 -17.14
CA PRO A 262 22.65 -6.04 -16.04
C PRO A 262 21.88 -5.64 -14.77
N ASP A 263 22.52 -5.78 -13.61
CA ASP A 263 21.99 -5.23 -12.36
C ASP A 263 21.69 -3.73 -12.50
N GLY A 264 20.55 -3.30 -11.96
CA GLY A 264 20.05 -1.92 -12.02
C GLY A 264 19.14 -1.61 -13.21
N GLN A 265 18.98 -2.54 -14.16
CA GLN A 265 18.08 -2.36 -15.31
C GLN A 265 16.77 -3.15 -15.21
N LEU A 266 16.70 -4.11 -14.29
CA LEU A 266 15.58 -5.05 -14.21
C LEU A 266 14.30 -4.40 -13.72
N LEU A 267 14.39 -3.44 -12.79
CA LEU A 267 13.23 -2.65 -12.33
C LEU A 267 12.56 -1.92 -13.49
N GLY A 268 13.33 -1.12 -14.23
CA GLY A 268 12.80 -0.35 -15.35
C GLY A 268 12.25 -1.24 -16.45
N TYR A 269 12.90 -2.40 -16.68
CA TYR A 269 12.45 -3.38 -17.65
C TYR A 269 11.10 -3.99 -17.27
N LEU A 270 10.93 -4.47 -16.03
CA LEU A 270 9.62 -4.98 -15.58
C LEU A 270 8.55 -3.89 -15.63
N HIS A 271 8.85 -2.67 -15.19
CA HIS A 271 7.90 -1.56 -15.24
C HIS A 271 7.35 -1.37 -16.66
N GLN A 272 8.22 -1.29 -17.66
CA GLN A 272 7.85 -1.12 -19.07
C GLN A 272 7.10 -2.33 -19.64
N HIS A 273 7.49 -3.55 -19.28
CA HIS A 273 6.87 -4.77 -19.80
C HIS A 273 5.59 -5.19 -19.06
N SER A 274 5.19 -4.41 -18.05
CA SER A 274 3.92 -4.54 -17.35
C SER A 274 2.98 -3.36 -17.64
N GLU A 275 3.30 -2.54 -18.64
CA GLU A 275 2.44 -1.46 -19.13
C GLU A 275 1.23 -2.02 -19.90
N ILE A 276 0.17 -1.24 -19.96
CA ILE A 276 -1.02 -1.53 -20.76
C ILE A 276 -1.10 -0.49 -21.87
N GLU A 277 -1.23 -0.93 -23.12
CA GLU A 277 -1.51 -0.04 -24.26
C GLU A 277 -2.98 -0.10 -24.67
N THR A 278 -3.54 -1.31 -24.69
CA THR A 278 -4.94 -1.60 -25.01
C THR A 278 -5.55 -2.44 -23.90
N PRO A 279 -6.82 -2.19 -23.53
CA PRO A 279 -7.45 -2.95 -22.47
C PRO A 279 -7.64 -4.40 -22.92
N SER A 280 -7.12 -5.34 -22.12
CA SER A 280 -7.45 -6.76 -22.23
C SER A 280 -8.22 -7.15 -20.99
N PRO A 281 -9.39 -7.80 -21.10
CA PRO A 281 -10.05 -8.36 -19.93
C PRO A 281 -9.09 -9.34 -19.24
N ALA A 282 -9.15 -9.38 -17.91
CA ALA A 282 -8.48 -10.42 -17.15
C ALA A 282 -8.97 -11.80 -17.63
N ALA A 283 -8.11 -12.83 -17.54
CA ALA A 283 -8.57 -14.20 -17.76
C ALA A 283 -9.69 -14.53 -16.75
N PRO A 284 -10.48 -15.61 -16.90
CA PRO A 284 -11.44 -15.97 -15.86
C PRO A 284 -10.75 -16.09 -14.49
N ALA A 285 -11.37 -15.54 -13.45
CA ALA A 285 -10.85 -15.65 -12.10
C ALA A 285 -10.70 -17.14 -11.68
N PRO A 286 -9.77 -17.45 -10.75
CA PRO A 286 -9.69 -18.78 -10.16
C PRO A 286 -11.06 -19.26 -9.63
N GLN A 287 -11.34 -20.56 -9.75
CA GLN A 287 -12.62 -21.13 -9.28
C GLN A 287 -12.80 -20.92 -7.75
N ASN A 288 -14.01 -20.56 -7.32
CA ASN A 288 -14.46 -20.36 -5.92
C ASN A 288 -13.85 -19.16 -5.15
N GLN A 289 -14.05 -17.93 -5.62
CA GLN A 289 -13.74 -16.68 -4.89
C GLN A 289 -14.47 -16.51 -3.53
N ASN A 290 -15.44 -17.37 -3.20
CA ASN A 290 -16.21 -17.30 -1.96
C ASN A 290 -15.70 -18.26 -0.87
N GLN A 291 -14.52 -18.86 -1.03
CA GLN A 291 -13.95 -19.82 -0.09
C GLN A 291 -12.46 -19.56 0.12
N ASP A 292 -11.97 -19.83 1.32
CA ASP A 292 -10.54 -19.76 1.62
C ASP A 292 -9.77 -20.83 0.82
N LYS A 293 -8.65 -20.45 0.19
CA LYS A 293 -7.85 -21.33 -0.68
C LYS A 293 -7.38 -22.61 0.01
N TYR A 294 -6.91 -22.50 1.26
CA TYR A 294 -6.32 -23.62 1.99
C TYR A 294 -7.23 -24.14 3.10
N ASN A 295 -7.92 -25.26 2.85
CA ASN A 295 -8.79 -25.89 3.85
C ASN A 295 -8.03 -26.36 5.11
N LEU A 296 -6.85 -26.97 4.96
CA LEU A 296 -6.07 -27.58 6.06
C LEU A 296 -6.96 -28.45 6.98
N PRO A 297 -7.33 -29.67 6.53
CA PRO A 297 -8.32 -30.50 7.23
C PRO A 297 -7.81 -31.08 8.56
N PHE A 298 -6.51 -31.02 8.82
CA PHE A 298 -5.88 -31.49 10.06
C PHE A 298 -5.22 -30.30 10.77
N GLY A 299 -5.28 -30.29 12.10
CA GLY A 299 -4.74 -29.20 12.93
C GLY A 299 -5.83 -28.41 13.66
N SER A 300 -5.41 -27.63 14.66
CA SER A 300 -6.31 -26.78 15.46
C SER A 300 -6.89 -25.66 14.62
N ARG A 301 -8.19 -25.40 14.78
CA ARG A 301 -8.89 -24.25 14.19
C ARG A 301 -9.38 -23.34 15.30
N ILE A 302 -9.06 -22.06 15.19
CA ILE A 302 -9.43 -21.05 16.19
C ILE A 302 -10.26 -19.99 15.49
N SER A 303 -11.49 -19.76 15.97
CA SER A 303 -12.34 -18.67 15.46
C SER A 303 -11.68 -17.32 15.73
N THR A 304 -11.63 -16.45 14.71
CA THR A 304 -11.16 -15.07 14.81
C THR A 304 -12.29 -14.04 14.97
N LYS A 305 -13.55 -14.49 15.04
CA LYS A 305 -14.69 -13.60 15.28
C LYS A 305 -14.48 -12.80 16.57
N THR A 306 -14.71 -11.50 16.49
CA THR A 306 -14.50 -10.54 17.57
C THR A 306 -15.42 -9.33 17.36
N PRO A 307 -15.75 -8.57 18.41
CA PRO A 307 -16.29 -7.23 18.22
C PRO A 307 -15.29 -6.34 17.46
N PRO A 308 -15.78 -5.41 16.62
CA PRO A 308 -14.92 -4.48 15.88
C PRO A 308 -14.22 -3.49 16.83
N ILE A 309 -13.05 -3.00 16.42
CA ILE A 309 -12.38 -1.87 17.08
C ILE A 309 -13.31 -0.66 17.05
N PHE A 310 -13.50 0.00 18.19
CA PHE A 310 -14.23 1.25 18.25
C PHE A 310 -13.29 2.43 17.95
N TRP A 311 -13.58 3.17 16.87
CA TRP A 311 -12.73 4.27 16.38
C TRP A 311 -13.14 5.65 16.92
N GLY A 312 -13.91 5.68 18.00
CA GLY A 312 -14.44 6.91 18.59
C GLY A 312 -15.62 7.48 17.79
N ASP A 313 -16.36 8.40 18.41
CA ASP A 313 -17.40 9.16 17.72
C ASP A 313 -16.78 9.94 16.55
N ASP A 314 -17.47 9.93 15.41
CA ASP A 314 -17.03 10.54 14.15
C ASP A 314 -15.58 10.18 13.74
N LEU A 315 -15.15 8.95 14.05
CA LEU A 315 -13.81 8.42 13.74
C LEU A 315 -12.66 9.23 14.37
N SER A 316 -12.89 9.90 15.50
CA SER A 316 -11.88 10.73 16.17
C SER A 316 -10.58 10.00 16.53
N GLU A 317 -10.64 8.71 16.90
CA GLU A 317 -9.44 7.91 17.19
C GLU A 317 -8.69 7.49 15.92
N LEU A 318 -9.36 7.42 14.76
CA LEU A 318 -8.71 7.12 13.49
C LEU A 318 -7.77 8.25 13.08
N GLU A 319 -8.22 9.50 13.12
CA GLU A 319 -7.37 10.65 12.80
C GLU A 319 -6.16 10.71 13.75
N SER A 320 -6.39 10.58 15.05
CA SER A 320 -5.36 10.50 16.09
C SER A 320 -4.34 9.39 15.77
N SER A 321 -4.82 8.21 15.40
CA SER A 321 -3.98 7.06 15.04
C SER A 321 -3.15 7.33 13.79
N ILE A 322 -3.72 7.88 12.71
CA ILE A 322 -2.98 8.21 11.47
C ILE A 322 -1.85 9.21 11.76
N LEU A 323 -2.13 10.27 12.53
CA LEU A 323 -1.15 11.30 12.85
C LEU A 323 -0.02 10.78 13.76
N LYS A 324 -0.36 9.93 14.74
CA LYS A 324 0.60 9.36 15.69
C LYS A 324 1.35 8.13 15.15
N ARG A 325 0.81 7.43 14.15
CA ARG A 325 1.36 6.16 13.64
C ARG A 325 2.84 6.27 13.29
N ARG A 326 3.68 5.50 13.99
CA ARG A 326 5.09 5.30 13.64
C ARG A 326 5.35 3.81 13.47
N SER A 327 6.33 3.47 12.63
CA SER A 327 6.83 2.10 12.58
C SER A 327 7.69 1.88 13.82
N THR A 328 7.30 0.90 14.64
CA THR A 328 7.98 0.58 15.89
C THR A 328 9.40 0.10 15.61
N ARG A 329 10.37 0.56 16.41
CA ARG A 329 11.79 0.25 16.21
C ARG A 329 12.27 -0.97 17.01
N ARG A 330 11.64 -1.23 18.16
CA ARG A 330 11.93 -2.34 19.06
C ARG A 330 10.65 -2.76 19.79
N PHE A 331 10.55 -4.04 20.10
CA PHE A 331 9.47 -4.58 20.92
C PHE A 331 10.04 -5.05 22.25
N SER A 332 9.25 -4.96 23.32
CA SER A 332 9.62 -5.42 24.67
C SER A 332 9.58 -6.95 24.83
N ALA A 333 9.14 -7.67 23.79
CA ALA A 333 8.84 -9.11 23.77
C ALA A 333 7.73 -9.56 24.73
N GLU A 334 7.00 -8.62 25.35
CA GLU A 334 5.77 -8.90 26.09
C GLU A 334 4.69 -9.50 25.18
N PRO A 335 3.85 -10.41 25.70
CA PRO A 335 2.83 -11.07 24.90
C PRO A 335 1.73 -10.09 24.46
N LEU A 336 1.12 -10.43 23.32
CA LEU A 336 -0.16 -9.87 22.89
C LEU A 336 -1.30 -10.68 23.50
N ASP A 337 -2.49 -10.10 23.62
CA ASP A 337 -3.70 -10.87 23.88
C ASP A 337 -4.26 -11.45 22.59
N LEU A 338 -4.84 -12.65 22.63
CA LEU A 338 -5.54 -13.20 21.47
C LEU A 338 -6.68 -12.27 20.99
N ALA A 339 -7.32 -11.54 21.89
CA ALA A 339 -8.35 -10.56 21.54
C ALA A 339 -7.79 -9.42 20.68
N GLU A 340 -6.57 -8.96 20.95
CA GLU A 340 -5.91 -7.92 20.16
C GLU A 340 -5.54 -8.43 18.77
N LEU A 341 -4.98 -9.64 18.66
CA LEU A 341 -4.69 -10.24 17.36
C LEU A 341 -5.97 -10.40 16.53
N LYS A 342 -7.08 -10.84 17.15
CA LYS A 342 -8.37 -10.94 16.47
C LYS A 342 -8.87 -9.58 16.00
N ALA A 343 -8.81 -8.56 16.84
CA ALA A 343 -9.23 -7.20 16.49
C ALA A 343 -8.43 -6.63 15.30
N LEU A 344 -7.13 -6.92 15.23
CA LEU A 344 -6.27 -6.54 14.10
C LEU A 344 -6.66 -7.25 12.79
N LEU A 345 -6.90 -8.56 12.85
CA LEU A 345 -7.36 -9.34 11.70
C LEU A 345 -8.75 -8.89 11.26
N ASP A 346 -9.63 -8.59 12.20
CA ASP A 346 -10.98 -8.08 11.93
C ASP A 346 -10.96 -6.73 11.21
N PHE A 347 -10.23 -5.74 11.73
CA PHE A 347 -10.09 -4.45 11.05
C PHE A 347 -9.46 -4.57 9.67
N THR A 348 -8.51 -5.50 9.48
CA THR A 348 -7.79 -5.65 8.23
C THR A 348 -8.60 -6.38 7.16
N TYR A 349 -9.31 -7.44 7.52
CA TYR A 349 -9.93 -8.38 6.57
C TYR A 349 -11.46 -8.41 6.61
N GLN A 350 -12.11 -7.71 7.56
CA GLN A 350 -13.57 -7.67 7.71
C GLN A 350 -14.10 -6.22 7.67
N PRO A 351 -13.81 -5.44 6.61
CA PRO A 351 -14.21 -4.03 6.53
C PRO A 351 -15.72 -3.83 6.71
N GLN A 352 -16.55 -4.80 6.32
CA GLN A 352 -18.00 -4.75 6.50
C GLN A 352 -18.45 -4.61 7.96
N HIS A 353 -17.64 -5.01 8.94
CA HIS A 353 -17.95 -4.83 10.37
C HIS A 353 -17.82 -3.37 10.83
N TYR A 354 -17.23 -2.50 10.02
CA TYR A 354 -16.96 -1.10 10.34
C TYR A 354 -17.87 -0.11 9.59
N ALA A 355 -18.78 -0.61 8.75
CA ALA A 355 -19.69 0.24 7.97
C ALA A 355 -20.57 1.15 8.85
N GLU A 356 -21.03 0.65 10.00
CA GLU A 356 -21.82 1.45 10.95
C GLU A 356 -21.02 2.57 11.63
N GLN A 357 -19.68 2.48 11.64
CA GLN A 357 -18.79 3.54 12.12
C GLN A 357 -18.43 4.54 11.02
N GLY A 358 -18.91 4.36 9.78
CA GLY A 358 -18.68 5.26 8.66
C GLY A 358 -17.51 4.88 7.73
N PHE A 359 -16.89 3.71 7.94
CA PHE A 359 -15.92 3.16 6.97
C PHE A 359 -16.62 2.62 5.73
N ASP A 360 -15.87 2.47 4.64
CA ASP A 360 -16.32 1.66 3.50
C ASP A 360 -16.36 0.18 3.93
N GLY A 361 -17.51 -0.46 3.77
CA GLY A 361 -17.68 -1.90 4.05
C GLY A 361 -17.11 -2.82 2.97
N ALA A 362 -16.79 -2.28 1.81
CA ALA A 362 -16.17 -2.97 0.68
C ALA A 362 -15.17 -2.04 -0.03
N PRO A 363 -14.08 -1.65 0.64
CA PRO A 363 -13.05 -0.79 0.05
C PRO A 363 -12.42 -1.47 -1.16
N ASP A 364 -12.01 -0.67 -2.13
CA ASP A 364 -11.38 -1.19 -3.34
C ASP A 364 -9.98 -1.73 -3.04
N PHE A 365 -9.71 -2.92 -3.55
CA PHE A 365 -8.40 -3.53 -3.73
C PHE A 365 -8.30 -4.00 -5.18
N PHE A 366 -7.11 -4.31 -5.69
CA PHE A 366 -6.98 -4.82 -7.06
C PHE A 366 -7.56 -6.23 -7.17
N ASP A 367 -7.07 -7.17 -6.35
CA ASP A 367 -7.64 -8.51 -6.25
C ASP A 367 -7.15 -9.26 -5.01
N LEU A 368 -7.90 -9.16 -3.90
CA LEU A 368 -7.57 -9.89 -2.67
C LEU A 368 -7.71 -11.40 -2.79
N SER A 369 -8.38 -11.93 -3.82
CA SER A 369 -8.48 -13.38 -4.02
C SER A 369 -7.14 -14.02 -4.44
N LEU A 370 -6.15 -13.20 -4.79
CA LEU A 370 -4.80 -13.64 -5.11
C LEU A 370 -3.81 -13.53 -3.94
N ILE A 371 -4.23 -12.94 -2.81
CA ILE A 371 -3.39 -12.79 -1.62
C ILE A 371 -3.83 -13.76 -0.53
N GLU A 372 -2.90 -14.57 -0.07
CA GLU A 372 -3.06 -15.43 1.10
C GLU A 372 -2.34 -14.83 2.29
N THR A 373 -2.81 -15.15 3.49
CA THR A 373 -2.23 -14.61 4.73
C THR A 373 -1.84 -15.74 5.67
N PHE A 374 -0.62 -15.69 6.17
CA PHE A 374 -0.12 -16.56 7.23
C PHE A 374 0.34 -15.71 8.41
N VAL A 375 0.24 -16.24 9.62
CA VAL A 375 0.73 -15.57 10.84
C VAL A 375 1.60 -16.53 11.65
N ALA A 376 2.85 -16.13 11.88
CA ALA A 376 3.73 -16.79 12.83
C ALA A 376 3.52 -16.17 14.22
N VAL A 377 3.08 -16.97 15.17
CA VAL A 377 2.74 -16.60 16.55
C VAL A 377 3.87 -17.07 17.45
N SER A 378 4.41 -16.15 18.26
CA SER A 378 5.55 -16.39 19.16
C SER A 378 5.33 -15.93 20.61
N ALA A 379 4.30 -15.11 20.85
CA ALA A 379 3.77 -14.80 22.18
C ALA A 379 2.41 -14.12 22.06
N VAL A 380 1.35 -14.92 21.99
CA VAL A 380 -0.04 -14.46 22.05
C VAL A 380 -0.75 -15.26 23.12
N GLU A 381 -1.18 -14.62 24.21
CA GLU A 381 -1.88 -15.29 25.29
C GLU A 381 -3.20 -15.89 24.79
N GLY A 382 -3.38 -17.20 25.05
CA GLY A 382 -4.54 -17.97 24.59
C GLY A 382 -4.37 -18.58 23.18
N LEU A 383 -3.19 -18.50 22.57
CA LEU A 383 -2.88 -19.15 21.29
C LEU A 383 -1.50 -19.83 21.35
N GLU A 384 -1.40 -21.07 20.88
CA GLU A 384 -0.14 -21.80 20.87
C GLU A 384 0.86 -21.19 19.87
N ASP A 385 2.14 -21.21 20.22
CA ASP A 385 3.21 -20.83 19.31
C ASP A 385 3.21 -21.70 18.04
N GLY A 386 3.28 -21.07 16.89
CA GLY A 386 3.18 -21.78 15.63
C GLY A 386 2.97 -20.87 14.42
N CYS A 387 2.78 -21.49 13.27
CA CYS A 387 2.36 -20.80 12.06
C CYS A 387 0.91 -21.18 11.76
N TYR A 388 0.09 -20.19 11.45
CA TYR A 388 -1.32 -20.35 11.15
C TYR A 388 -1.63 -19.74 9.79
N TYR A 389 -2.48 -20.41 9.02
CA TYR A 389 -3.16 -19.79 7.88
C TYR A 389 -4.33 -18.96 8.40
N VAL A 390 -4.45 -17.73 7.93
CA VAL A 390 -5.60 -16.85 8.20
C VAL A 390 -6.62 -17.11 7.09
N ALA A 391 -7.78 -17.61 7.48
CA ALA A 391 -8.88 -17.94 6.59
C ALA A 391 -9.98 -16.86 6.74
N PRO A 392 -9.92 -15.76 5.96
CA PRO A 392 -10.77 -14.58 6.18
C PRO A 392 -12.26 -14.83 5.92
N HIS A 393 -12.65 -15.73 5.00
CA HIS A 393 -14.06 -15.99 4.72
C HIS A 393 -14.74 -16.76 5.85
N THR A 394 -14.06 -17.77 6.38
CA THR A 394 -14.55 -18.57 7.51
C THR A 394 -14.25 -17.91 8.87
N GLN A 395 -13.39 -16.89 8.90
CA GLN A 395 -12.88 -16.20 10.10
C GLN A 395 -12.23 -17.20 11.07
N GLU A 396 -11.22 -17.91 10.56
CA GLU A 396 -10.46 -18.92 11.31
C GLU A 396 -8.94 -18.69 11.21
N LEU A 397 -8.21 -19.03 12.28
CA LEU A 397 -6.80 -19.39 12.21
C LEU A 397 -6.69 -20.91 12.14
N ARG A 398 -6.01 -21.42 11.11
CA ARG A 398 -5.80 -22.86 10.91
C ARG A 398 -4.33 -23.19 11.11
N GLN A 399 -4.00 -23.98 12.13
CA GLN A 399 -2.60 -24.26 12.48
C GLN A 399 -1.91 -25.10 11.39
N VAL A 400 -0.80 -24.57 10.87
CA VAL A 400 0.04 -25.20 9.84
C VAL A 400 1.24 -25.91 10.48
N ARG A 401 1.82 -25.28 11.51
CA ARG A 401 2.97 -25.76 12.28
C ARG A 401 2.81 -25.37 13.74
N PHE A 402 3.21 -26.26 14.63
CA PHE A 402 3.39 -26.00 16.06
C PHE A 402 4.89 -25.91 16.35
N LYS A 403 5.38 -24.72 16.70
CA LYS A 403 6.79 -24.43 16.99
C LYS A 403 6.94 -22.98 17.44
N ASN A 404 7.85 -22.71 18.38
CA ASN A 404 8.31 -21.35 18.63
C ASN A 404 9.31 -20.94 17.53
N PHE A 405 8.97 -19.91 16.76
CA PHE A 405 9.72 -19.48 15.59
C PHE A 405 10.63 -18.27 15.81
N ARG A 406 10.86 -17.80 17.05
CA ARG A 406 11.56 -16.53 17.30
C ARG A 406 12.97 -16.49 16.69
N ALA A 407 13.73 -17.57 16.84
CA ALA A 407 15.09 -17.66 16.30
C ALA A 407 15.08 -17.66 14.77
N GLU A 408 14.13 -18.37 14.16
CA GLU A 408 13.98 -18.43 12.72
C GLU A 408 13.45 -17.12 12.15
N LEU A 409 12.47 -16.47 12.79
CA LEU A 409 11.94 -15.17 12.36
C LEU A 409 13.01 -14.08 12.43
N HIS A 410 13.89 -14.12 13.44
CA HIS A 410 15.06 -13.26 13.50
C HIS A 410 15.94 -13.43 12.25
N PHE A 411 16.25 -14.68 11.89
CA PHE A 411 17.03 -15.01 10.70
C PHE A 411 16.30 -14.57 9.42
N LEU A 412 15.05 -14.99 9.23
CA LEU A 412 14.23 -14.71 8.04
C LEU A 412 14.08 -13.21 7.79
N CYS A 413 13.98 -12.40 8.85
CA CYS A 413 13.91 -10.94 8.79
C CYS A 413 15.29 -10.26 8.66
N LEU A 414 16.30 -10.94 8.09
CA LEU A 414 17.65 -10.43 7.88
C LEU A 414 18.37 -10.01 9.17
N GLY A 415 18.12 -10.72 10.29
CA GLY A 415 18.73 -10.44 11.59
C GLY A 415 18.11 -9.25 12.32
N GLN A 416 16.89 -8.84 11.97
CA GLN A 416 16.19 -7.75 12.66
C GLN A 416 15.51 -8.25 13.94
N GLU A 417 15.79 -7.61 15.07
CA GLU A 417 15.18 -7.92 16.37
C GLU A 417 13.65 -7.82 16.36
N LEU A 418 13.09 -6.95 15.50
CA LEU A 418 11.64 -6.87 15.27
C LEU A 418 11.00 -8.22 14.95
N GLY A 419 11.66 -9.07 14.15
CA GLY A 419 11.15 -10.42 13.84
C GLY A 419 11.29 -11.38 15.03
N ARG A 420 12.35 -11.24 15.83
CA ARG A 420 12.60 -12.05 17.03
C ARG A 420 11.59 -11.76 18.14
N ASP A 421 11.33 -10.48 18.36
CA ASP A 421 10.67 -9.97 19.57
C ASP A 421 9.17 -9.74 19.37
N ALA A 422 8.67 -9.77 18.13
CA ALA A 422 7.25 -9.70 17.82
C ALA A 422 6.43 -10.81 18.53
N GLY A 423 5.22 -10.46 18.96
CA GLY A 423 4.24 -11.43 19.44
C GLY A 423 3.60 -12.20 18.26
N ALA A 424 3.35 -11.50 17.15
CA ALA A 424 2.85 -12.06 15.90
C ALA A 424 3.55 -11.43 14.69
N VAL A 425 3.82 -12.24 13.66
CA VAL A 425 4.39 -11.79 12.38
C VAL A 425 3.48 -12.25 11.26
N VAL A 426 2.87 -11.30 10.56
CA VAL A 426 1.92 -11.54 9.46
C VAL A 426 2.68 -11.55 8.13
N PHE A 427 2.40 -12.55 7.30
CA PHE A 427 2.97 -12.77 5.97
C PHE A 427 1.85 -12.70 4.94
N HIS A 428 1.95 -11.77 3.99
CA HIS A 428 1.12 -11.78 2.79
C HIS A 428 1.87 -12.52 1.69
N THR A 429 1.21 -13.48 1.06
CA THR A 429 1.77 -14.33 0.00
C THR A 429 0.87 -14.38 -1.21
N ALA A 430 1.40 -14.83 -2.35
CA ALA A 430 0.60 -15.10 -3.54
C ALA A 430 1.22 -16.19 -4.41
N ASP A 431 0.37 -16.93 -5.10
CA ASP A 431 0.78 -17.78 -6.22
C ASP A 431 0.98 -16.90 -7.47
N LEU A 432 2.25 -16.59 -7.76
CA LEU A 432 2.61 -15.70 -8.87
C LEU A 432 2.17 -16.27 -10.22
N ALA A 433 2.23 -17.60 -10.41
CA ALA A 433 1.86 -18.21 -11.68
C ALA A 433 0.36 -18.02 -11.96
N VAL A 434 -0.48 -18.23 -10.94
CA VAL A 434 -1.92 -17.97 -11.03
C VAL A 434 -2.21 -16.48 -11.24
N ALA A 435 -1.55 -15.60 -10.49
CA ALA A 435 -1.74 -14.16 -10.63
C ALA A 435 -1.35 -13.64 -12.03
N ILE A 436 -0.23 -14.11 -12.58
CA ILE A 436 0.23 -13.76 -13.93
C ILE A 436 -0.68 -14.34 -15.01
N GLN A 437 -1.21 -15.56 -14.82
CA GLN A 437 -2.21 -16.12 -15.73
C GLN A 437 -3.46 -15.22 -15.80
N HIS A 438 -3.81 -14.56 -14.71
CA HIS A 438 -5.02 -13.74 -14.61
C HIS A 438 -4.81 -12.30 -15.13
N TYR A 439 -3.75 -11.61 -14.67
CA TYR A 439 -3.50 -10.19 -14.93
C TYR A 439 -2.21 -9.88 -15.73
N GLY A 440 -1.52 -10.90 -16.24
CA GLY A 440 -0.23 -10.72 -16.89
C GLY A 440 0.89 -10.32 -15.93
N ASP A 441 2.02 -9.83 -16.43
CA ASP A 441 3.15 -9.40 -15.57
C ASP A 441 2.79 -8.21 -14.66
N ARG A 442 1.75 -7.44 -14.99
CA ARG A 442 1.22 -6.36 -14.15
C ARG A 442 0.61 -6.84 -12.84
N ALA A 443 0.24 -8.12 -12.74
CA ALA A 443 -0.16 -8.75 -11.48
C ALA A 443 0.84 -8.44 -10.35
N TYR A 444 2.13 -8.35 -10.67
CA TYR A 444 3.18 -8.01 -9.71
C TYR A 444 2.95 -6.66 -9.01
N ARG A 445 2.43 -5.66 -9.73
CA ARG A 445 2.07 -4.35 -9.16
C ARG A 445 0.91 -4.49 -8.18
N TYR A 446 -0.18 -5.11 -8.64
CA TYR A 446 -1.42 -5.29 -7.89
C TYR A 446 -1.19 -6.00 -6.55
N LEU A 447 -0.48 -7.13 -6.58
CA LEU A 447 -0.16 -7.92 -5.40
C LEU A 447 0.59 -7.11 -4.32
N HIS A 448 1.60 -6.32 -4.72
CA HIS A 448 2.38 -5.54 -3.75
C HIS A 448 1.63 -4.29 -3.27
N LEU A 449 0.81 -3.67 -4.12
CA LEU A 449 -0.06 -2.56 -3.72
C LEU A 449 -1.10 -3.03 -2.70
N ASP A 450 -1.78 -4.16 -2.96
CA ASP A 450 -2.77 -4.73 -2.05
C ASP A 450 -2.12 -5.18 -0.73
N ALA A 451 -0.94 -5.84 -0.77
CA ALA A 451 -0.21 -6.22 0.44
C ALA A 451 0.21 -4.99 1.29
N GLY A 452 0.58 -3.89 0.65
CA GLY A 452 0.86 -2.61 1.33
C GLY A 452 -0.40 -1.99 1.93
N HIS A 453 -1.53 -2.04 1.22
CA HIS A 453 -2.82 -1.54 1.69
C HIS A 453 -3.29 -2.31 2.93
N LEU A 454 -3.30 -3.65 2.89
CA LEU A 454 -3.56 -4.50 4.06
C LEU A 454 -2.58 -4.20 5.20
N GLY A 455 -1.30 -4.04 4.87
CA GLY A 455 -0.26 -3.62 5.80
C GLY A 455 -0.59 -2.32 6.52
N GLN A 456 -1.17 -1.32 5.84
CA GLN A 456 -1.56 -0.07 6.47
C GLN A 456 -2.71 -0.24 7.45
N ARG A 457 -3.71 -1.07 7.12
CA ARG A 457 -4.80 -1.39 8.05
C ARG A 457 -4.27 -2.06 9.32
N LEU A 458 -3.37 -3.03 9.18
CA LEU A 458 -2.67 -3.64 10.33
C LEU A 458 -1.90 -2.59 11.17
N ASN A 459 -1.17 -1.69 10.52
CA ASN A 459 -0.41 -0.65 11.23
C ASN A 459 -1.34 0.29 12.01
N LEU A 460 -2.43 0.76 11.41
CA LEU A 460 -3.36 1.67 12.07
C LEU A 460 -4.12 0.98 13.19
N GLY A 461 -4.60 -0.25 12.97
CA GLY A 461 -5.24 -1.07 14.01
C GLY A 461 -4.31 -1.31 15.20
N ALA A 462 -3.02 -1.59 14.95
CA ALA A 462 -2.05 -1.77 16.02
C ALA A 462 -1.89 -0.51 16.87
N ILE A 463 -1.74 0.65 16.23
CA ILE A 463 -1.59 1.92 16.93
C ILE A 463 -2.85 2.26 17.73
N ALA A 464 -4.05 1.99 17.20
CA ALA A 464 -5.32 2.21 17.90
C ALA A 464 -5.46 1.34 19.16
N LEU A 465 -4.90 0.13 19.14
CA LEU A 465 -4.87 -0.79 20.28
C LEU A 465 -3.69 -0.55 21.23
N GLY A 466 -2.89 0.50 21.02
CA GLY A 466 -1.68 0.77 21.83
C GLY A 466 -0.54 -0.24 21.58
N LEU A 467 -0.59 -0.97 20.47
CA LEU A 467 0.45 -1.89 20.02
C LEU A 467 1.45 -1.19 19.09
N GLY A 468 2.56 -1.87 18.86
CA GLY A 468 3.54 -1.52 17.87
C GLY A 468 3.41 -2.38 16.61
N ALA A 469 3.68 -1.77 15.46
CA ALA A 469 3.74 -2.46 14.18
C ALA A 469 4.92 -1.96 13.34
N SER A 470 5.50 -2.84 12.53
CA SER A 470 6.53 -2.46 11.56
C SER A 470 6.49 -3.39 10.35
N GLY A 471 6.61 -2.79 9.17
CA GLY A 471 6.70 -3.51 7.91
C GLY A 471 8.13 -3.96 7.63
N ILE A 472 8.30 -5.20 7.18
CA ILE A 472 9.58 -5.75 6.74
C ILE A 472 9.43 -6.19 5.29
N ALA A 473 10.12 -5.47 4.40
CA ALA A 473 10.09 -5.76 2.97
C ALA A 473 11.30 -6.62 2.53
N GLY A 474 12.37 -6.67 3.32
CA GLY A 474 13.54 -7.53 3.05
C GLY A 474 13.54 -8.76 3.96
N PHE A 475 13.56 -9.94 3.35
CA PHE A 475 13.54 -11.22 4.04
C PHE A 475 14.18 -12.31 3.16
N PHE A 476 14.55 -13.45 3.74
CA PHE A 476 15.06 -14.60 2.99
C PHE A 476 13.92 -15.40 2.35
N ASP A 477 13.43 -14.95 1.20
CA ASP A 477 12.21 -15.43 0.53
C ASP A 477 12.10 -16.97 0.52
N GLN A 478 13.14 -17.67 0.04
CA GLN A 478 13.12 -19.12 -0.14
C GLN A 478 13.04 -19.90 1.19
N HIS A 479 13.56 -19.34 2.28
CA HIS A 479 13.59 -20.00 3.58
C HIS A 479 12.29 -19.83 4.36
N VAL A 480 11.47 -18.82 4.03
CA VAL A 480 10.21 -18.57 4.75
C VAL A 480 9.25 -19.75 4.61
N ASN A 481 9.05 -20.23 3.38
CA ASN A 481 8.15 -21.35 3.09
C ASN A 481 8.58 -22.63 3.82
N GLU A 482 9.86 -22.97 3.75
CA GLU A 482 10.43 -24.15 4.40
C GLU A 482 10.22 -24.12 5.91
N VAL A 483 10.58 -22.99 6.54
CA VAL A 483 10.51 -22.84 8.00
C VAL A 483 9.07 -22.86 8.49
N LEU A 484 8.18 -22.07 7.88
CA LEU A 484 6.83 -21.84 8.38
C LEU A 484 5.82 -22.89 7.88
N GLY A 485 6.20 -23.72 6.90
CA GLY A 485 5.31 -24.69 6.26
C GLY A 485 4.31 -24.04 5.31
N ILE A 486 4.57 -22.81 4.85
CA ILE A 486 3.77 -22.15 3.81
C ILE A 486 3.94 -22.95 2.50
N PRO A 487 2.86 -23.22 1.74
CA PRO A 487 2.94 -23.95 0.47
C PRO A 487 4.00 -23.38 -0.47
N VAL A 488 4.68 -24.24 -1.24
CA VAL A 488 5.84 -23.85 -2.05
C VAL A 488 5.50 -22.91 -3.21
N ASP A 489 4.25 -22.94 -3.68
CA ASP A 489 3.75 -22.08 -4.75
C ASP A 489 3.47 -20.65 -4.26
N GLU A 490 3.39 -20.43 -2.94
CA GLU A 490 3.14 -19.13 -2.34
C GLU A 490 4.43 -18.33 -2.20
N ALA A 491 4.61 -17.32 -3.06
CA ALA A 491 5.68 -16.36 -2.91
C ALA A 491 5.35 -15.34 -1.81
N VAL A 492 6.23 -15.17 -0.83
CA VAL A 492 6.07 -14.12 0.19
C VAL A 492 6.28 -12.75 -0.44
N LEU A 493 5.27 -11.89 -0.29
CA LEU A 493 5.26 -10.52 -0.82
C LEU A 493 5.70 -9.51 0.24
N TYR A 494 5.19 -9.68 1.46
CA TYR A 494 5.38 -8.71 2.54
C TYR A 494 5.23 -9.30 3.93
N ILE A 495 5.95 -8.72 4.90
CA ILE A 495 5.88 -9.09 6.31
C ILE A 495 5.46 -7.86 7.14
N THR A 496 4.56 -8.05 8.09
CA THR A 496 4.21 -7.05 9.12
C THR A 496 4.42 -7.67 10.51
N THR A 497 5.37 -7.13 11.27
CA THR A 497 5.63 -7.55 12.67
C THR A 497 4.76 -6.75 13.63
N ILE A 498 4.22 -7.41 14.65
CA ILE A 498 3.31 -6.82 15.64
C ILE A 498 3.76 -7.24 17.05
N GLY A 499 3.84 -6.28 17.97
CA GLY A 499 4.29 -6.51 19.34
C GLY A 499 4.05 -5.30 20.25
N ARG A 500 4.34 -5.44 21.54
CA ARG A 500 4.34 -4.30 22.47
C ARG A 500 5.58 -3.44 22.23
N PRO A 501 5.45 -2.11 22.01
CA PRO A 501 6.61 -1.22 21.90
C PRO A 501 7.48 -1.24 23.17
N ASP A 502 8.80 -1.15 23.00
CA ASP A 502 9.78 -0.96 24.09
C ASP A 502 9.79 0.50 24.61
#